data_AF-A0A259EGY4-F1
#
_entry.id   AF-A0A259EGY4-F1
#
_cell.length_a   1.000
_cell.length_b   1.000
_cell.length_c   1.000
_cell.angle_alpha   90.00
_cell.angle_beta   90.00
_cell.angle_gamma   90.00
#
_symmetry.space_group_name_H-M   'P 1'
#
loop_
_entity.id
_entity.type
_entity.pdbx_description
1 polymer ?
#
loop_
_entity_poly.entity_id
_entity_poly.type
_entity_poly.pdbx_seq_one_letter_code
_entity_poly.pdbx_strand_id
1 'polypeptide(L)'
;MNIPAALALAAMIGAGPVFAEPPDYAPAHGHKKNHGHDHDDDHGRKEQRKYKKDKYYQGKSGVVYVHDYGIASGRCNRDEIGAVIGGVTGAVIGSHVANREDRVVGMVAGGVLGAVLGHAIGDSMDDRDRACMGHALELGRPGVPVQWRHDGRNYHFTPRGDASGGCRNATLMIDGRKPHDVLACPSGRGEWTFRRS
;
A
#
# COMPACT_ATOMS: atom_id res chain seq x y z
N MET A 1 24.58 13.07 73.22
CA MET A 1 24.87 14.48 72.94
C MET A 1 23.87 14.94 71.89
N ASN A 2 22.92 15.77 72.31
CA ASN A 2 21.90 16.44 71.48
C ASN A 2 22.62 17.43 70.52
N ILE A 3 22.14 17.95 69.38
CA ILE A 3 20.87 18.58 68.93
C ILE A 3 20.97 18.75 67.35
N PRO A 4 20.06 19.42 66.60
CA PRO A 4 18.80 18.98 65.97
C PRO A 4 18.76 19.01 64.42
N ALA A 5 17.60 18.58 63.93
CA ALA A 5 16.99 18.71 62.61
C ALA A 5 17.09 20.07 61.89
N ALA A 6 17.07 19.99 60.56
CA ALA A 6 16.40 20.96 59.70
C ALA A 6 15.58 20.20 58.64
N LEU A 7 14.26 20.44 58.65
CA LEU A 7 13.32 20.05 57.60
C LEU A 7 13.66 20.79 56.30
N ALA A 8 13.62 20.08 55.16
CA ALA A 8 13.42 20.70 53.86
C ALA A 8 12.13 20.16 53.24
N LEU A 9 11.20 21.09 52.99
CA LEU A 9 9.89 20.87 52.38
C LEU A 9 10.01 20.52 50.88
N ALA A 10 8.96 19.84 50.43
CA ALA A 10 8.72 19.26 49.12
C ALA A 10 8.51 20.26 47.96
N ALA A 11 8.63 19.75 46.72
CA ALA A 11 7.63 19.95 45.67
C ALA A 11 7.84 18.92 44.54
N MET A 12 6.91 17.98 44.40
CA MET A 12 6.85 17.07 43.26
C MET A 12 6.24 17.76 42.04
N ILE A 13 6.78 17.42 40.87
CA ILE A 13 6.41 17.86 39.54
C ILE A 13 5.02 17.32 39.18
N GLY A 14 4.12 18.20 38.75
CA GLY A 14 2.83 17.83 38.17
C GLY A 14 2.51 18.73 36.97
N ALA A 15 2.96 18.35 35.78
CA ALA A 15 2.48 18.95 34.53
C ALA A 15 1.21 18.19 34.10
N GLY A 16 0.04 18.72 34.47
CA GLY A 16 -1.23 18.26 33.90
C GLY A 16 -1.42 18.83 32.48
N PRO A 17 -2.14 18.14 31.59
CA PRO A 17 -2.50 18.71 30.30
C PRO A 17 -3.54 19.82 30.52
N VAL A 18 -3.16 21.06 30.26
CA VAL A 18 -4.11 22.15 30.08
C VAL A 18 -4.75 21.96 28.71
N PHE A 19 -5.99 21.49 28.70
CA PHE A 19 -6.89 21.61 27.56
C PHE A 19 -7.15 23.11 27.35
N ALA A 20 -6.50 23.70 26.36
CA ALA A 20 -6.78 25.06 25.95
C ALA A 20 -7.99 25.04 25.00
N GLU A 21 -9.18 25.27 25.53
CA GLU A 21 -10.36 25.60 24.72
C GLU A 21 -10.23 27.05 24.23
N PRO A 22 -10.30 27.30 22.91
CA PRO A 22 -10.19 28.65 22.35
C PRO A 22 -11.45 29.50 22.67
N PRO A 23 -11.29 30.81 22.89
CA PRO A 23 -12.39 31.71 23.26
C PRO A 23 -13.43 31.93 22.14
N ASP A 24 -14.66 32.22 22.55
CA ASP A 24 -15.90 32.23 21.74
C ASP A 24 -15.93 33.16 20.51
N TYR A 25 -14.95 34.05 20.33
CA TYR A 25 -14.92 34.97 19.19
C TYR A 25 -14.09 34.47 17.98
N ALA A 26 -13.46 33.29 18.07
CA ALA A 26 -12.70 32.69 16.97
C ALA A 26 -13.28 31.33 16.55
N PRO A 27 -14.49 31.29 15.96
CA PRO A 27 -15.07 30.04 15.49
C PRO A 27 -14.28 29.46 14.30
N ALA A 28 -13.77 28.24 14.45
CA ALA A 28 -13.03 27.51 13.43
C ALA A 28 -13.96 26.97 12.33
N HIS A 29 -14.31 27.82 11.37
CA HIS A 29 -15.06 27.43 10.17
C HIS A 29 -14.12 26.94 9.06
N GLY A 30 -13.74 25.67 9.10
CA GLY A 30 -13.00 25.02 8.01
C GLY A 30 -13.91 24.64 6.84
N HIS A 31 -14.38 25.61 6.05
CA HIS A 31 -15.05 25.33 4.78
C HIS A 31 -14.04 24.84 3.73
N LYS A 32 -14.19 23.59 3.27
CA LYS A 32 -13.58 23.12 2.02
C LYS A 32 -14.17 23.91 0.85
N LYS A 33 -13.33 24.65 0.12
CA LYS A 33 -13.64 25.13 -1.24
C LYS A 33 -12.52 24.73 -2.18
N ASN A 34 -12.85 23.87 -3.13
CA ASN A 34 -12.06 23.61 -4.33
C ASN A 34 -12.12 24.87 -5.20
N HIS A 35 -10.98 25.47 -5.50
CA HIS A 35 -10.84 26.38 -6.62
C HIS A 35 -9.63 25.92 -7.44
N GLY A 36 -9.92 25.38 -8.61
CA GLY A 36 -8.94 25.25 -9.67
C GLY A 36 -8.70 26.63 -10.29
N HIS A 37 -7.45 26.93 -10.57
CA HIS A 37 -7.06 28.00 -11.48
C HIS A 37 -5.82 27.54 -12.24
N ASP A 38 -6.04 27.29 -13.53
CA ASP A 38 -5.02 27.24 -14.56
C ASP A 38 -4.42 28.63 -14.74
N HIS A 39 -3.09 28.71 -14.80
CA HIS A 39 -2.35 29.83 -15.39
C HIS A 39 -1.09 29.27 -16.05
N ASP A 40 -1.09 29.26 -17.38
CA ASP A 40 0.10 29.14 -18.22
C ASP A 40 0.84 30.49 -18.20
N ASP A 41 2.17 30.49 -18.01
CA ASP A 41 3.08 31.48 -18.59
C ASP A 41 4.53 30.97 -18.60
N ASP A 42 5.19 31.24 -19.72
CA ASP A 42 6.49 30.74 -20.22
C ASP A 42 7.69 31.52 -19.63
N HIS A 43 8.89 30.93 -19.78
CA HIS A 43 10.26 31.49 -19.74
C HIS A 43 11.11 31.16 -18.51
N GLY A 44 11.85 30.03 -18.57
CA GLY A 44 12.92 29.77 -17.60
C GLY A 44 13.66 28.45 -17.74
N ARG A 45 14.52 28.31 -18.76
CA ARG A 45 15.49 27.21 -18.87
C ARG A 45 16.55 27.33 -17.76
N LYS A 46 16.32 26.78 -16.57
CA LYS A 46 17.35 26.46 -15.55
C LYS A 46 16.75 25.61 -14.42
N GLU A 47 17.36 24.45 -14.20
CA GLU A 47 17.07 23.49 -13.12
C GLU A 47 15.64 22.94 -13.05
N GLN A 48 15.37 21.91 -13.86
CA GLN A 48 14.25 20.99 -13.65
C GLN A 48 14.46 20.13 -12.40
N ARG A 49 14.57 20.75 -11.21
CA ARG A 49 14.22 20.10 -9.96
C ARG A 49 12.70 20.13 -9.86
N LYS A 50 12.03 19.38 -10.76
CA LYS A 50 10.66 18.94 -10.53
C LYS A 50 10.72 18.13 -9.24
N TYR A 51 10.36 18.76 -8.12
CA TYR A 51 9.87 18.05 -6.96
C TYR A 51 8.70 17.20 -7.45
N LYS A 52 8.98 15.95 -7.85
CA LYS A 52 7.95 14.96 -8.12
C LYS A 52 7.23 14.84 -6.79
N LYS A 53 5.98 15.33 -6.72
CA LYS A 53 5.12 15.03 -5.60
C LYS A 53 4.98 13.52 -5.59
N ASP A 54 5.65 12.86 -4.64
CA ASP A 54 5.61 11.42 -4.50
C ASP A 54 4.15 11.00 -4.37
N LYS A 55 3.65 10.31 -5.40
CA LYS A 55 2.28 9.82 -5.40
C LYS A 55 2.29 8.54 -4.60
N TYR A 56 1.83 8.64 -3.36
CA TYR A 56 1.59 7.48 -2.53
C TYR A 56 0.21 6.88 -2.85
N TYR A 57 0.14 5.55 -2.82
CA TYR A 57 -1.06 4.77 -3.09
C TYR A 57 -1.52 4.11 -1.79
N GLN A 58 -2.73 4.45 -1.35
CA GLN A 58 -3.31 3.86 -0.14
C GLN A 58 -4.01 2.55 -0.50
N GLY A 59 -3.46 1.44 -0.02
CA GLY A 59 -4.07 0.12 -0.08
C GLY A 59 -5.31 0.05 0.78
N LYS A 60 -6.24 -0.82 0.39
CA LYS A 60 -7.46 -1.08 1.17
C LYS A 60 -7.19 -1.69 2.55
N SER A 61 -6.01 -2.25 2.82
CA SER A 61 -5.59 -2.66 4.17
C SER A 61 -4.99 -1.52 5.00
N GLY A 62 -4.90 -0.30 4.45
CA GLY A 62 -4.28 0.87 5.09
C GLY A 62 -2.77 0.98 4.85
N VAL A 63 -2.15 0.01 4.19
CA VAL A 63 -0.74 0.09 3.76
C VAL A 63 -0.57 1.15 2.70
N VAL A 64 0.51 1.92 2.80
CA VAL A 64 0.86 2.95 1.81
C VAL A 64 1.97 2.40 0.91
N TYR A 65 1.76 2.51 -0.39
CA TYR A 65 2.68 2.05 -1.42
C TYR A 65 3.24 3.23 -2.20
N VAL A 66 4.54 3.21 -2.50
CA VAL A 66 5.20 4.28 -3.29
C VAL A 66 4.91 4.12 -4.79
N HIS A 67 4.72 2.89 -5.25
CA HIS A 67 4.44 2.54 -6.63
C HIS A 67 3.15 1.72 -6.68
N ASP A 68 2.35 1.89 -7.74
CA ASP A 68 1.22 1.02 -8.03
C ASP A 68 1.55 -0.10 -9.01
N TYR A 69 2.75 -0.13 -9.58
CA TYR A 69 3.20 -1.07 -10.61
C TYR A 69 2.21 -1.23 -11.78
N GLY A 70 1.44 -0.18 -12.09
CA GLY A 70 0.43 -0.16 -13.15
C GLY A 70 -0.94 -0.71 -12.76
N ILE A 71 -1.16 -1.13 -11.50
CA ILE A 71 -2.42 -1.76 -11.05
C ILE A 71 -3.62 -0.86 -11.30
N ALA A 72 -3.51 0.45 -11.09
CA ALA A 72 -4.61 1.38 -11.32
C ALA A 72 -5.08 1.42 -12.79
N SER A 73 -4.20 1.03 -13.72
CA SER A 73 -4.48 0.93 -15.15
C SER A 73 -4.93 -0.48 -15.61
N GLY A 74 -5.09 -1.43 -14.68
CA GLY A 74 -5.48 -2.81 -15.00
C GLY A 74 -4.33 -3.68 -15.51
N ARG A 75 -3.07 -3.30 -15.24
CA ARG A 75 -1.88 -4.10 -15.58
C ARG A 75 -0.99 -4.28 -14.36
N CYS A 76 -0.10 -5.25 -14.40
CA CYS A 76 0.98 -5.38 -13.42
C CYS A 76 2.34 -5.43 -14.12
N ASN A 77 3.22 -4.50 -13.75
CA ASN A 77 4.61 -4.46 -14.20
C ASN A 77 5.48 -5.41 -13.35
N ARG A 78 5.63 -6.65 -13.84
CA ARG A 78 6.40 -7.69 -13.13
C ARG A 78 7.89 -7.39 -13.01
N ASP A 79 8.46 -6.64 -13.94
CA ASP A 79 9.88 -6.33 -13.91
C ASP A 79 10.17 -5.28 -12.83
N GLU A 80 9.32 -4.24 -12.75
CA GLU A 80 9.44 -3.19 -11.73
C GLU A 80 9.17 -3.75 -10.33
N ILE A 81 8.10 -4.55 -10.15
CA ILE A 81 7.82 -5.18 -8.85
C ILE A 81 8.93 -6.17 -8.47
N GLY A 82 9.46 -6.91 -9.45
CA GLY A 82 10.56 -7.86 -9.25
C GLY A 82 11.88 -7.19 -8.87
N ALA A 83 12.13 -5.98 -9.37
CA ALA A 83 13.28 -5.18 -8.97
C ALA A 83 13.20 -4.81 -7.48
N VAL A 84 12.03 -4.37 -7.01
CA VAL A 84 11.80 -4.06 -5.59
C VAL A 84 11.93 -5.31 -4.72
N ILE A 85 11.30 -6.41 -5.11
CA ILE A 85 11.36 -7.70 -4.39
C ILE A 85 12.79 -8.24 -4.32
N GLY A 86 13.52 -8.19 -5.44
CA GLY A 86 14.91 -8.64 -5.54
C GLY A 86 15.92 -7.70 -4.90
N GLY A 87 15.49 -6.58 -4.32
CA GLY A 87 16.36 -5.55 -3.75
C GLY A 87 17.16 -4.75 -4.78
N VAL A 88 16.87 -4.91 -6.07
CA VAL A 88 17.45 -4.13 -7.15
C VAL A 88 16.70 -2.81 -7.24
N THR A 89 17.18 -1.81 -6.52
CA THR A 89 16.60 -0.46 -6.60
C THR A 89 17.10 0.20 -7.89
N GLY A 90 16.27 0.22 -8.94
CA GLY A 90 16.62 0.90 -10.19
C GLY A 90 16.92 2.38 -9.95
N ALA A 91 18.10 2.83 -10.38
CA ALA A 91 18.57 4.22 -10.40
C ALA A 91 18.16 5.08 -9.18
N VAL A 92 19.01 5.08 -8.14
CA VAL A 92 18.96 6.07 -7.07
C VAL A 92 19.27 7.46 -7.65
N ILE A 93 18.27 8.15 -8.19
CA ILE A 93 18.37 9.58 -8.50
C ILE A 93 17.93 10.34 -7.25
N GLY A 94 18.92 10.70 -6.44
CA GLY A 94 18.94 11.91 -5.62
C GLY A 94 17.82 12.13 -4.60
N SER A 95 18.25 12.14 -3.33
CA SER A 95 17.54 12.57 -2.10
C SER A 95 16.50 11.60 -1.54
N HIS A 96 16.81 11.15 -0.32
CA HIS A 96 16.09 10.22 0.53
C HIS A 96 16.19 8.76 0.11
N VAL A 97 17.13 8.07 0.76
CA VAL A 97 17.02 6.64 1.02
C VAL A 97 15.63 6.43 1.61
N ALA A 98 14.72 5.90 0.79
CA ALA A 98 13.39 5.51 1.23
C ALA A 98 13.57 4.60 2.46
N ASN A 99 12.90 4.93 3.55
CA ASN A 99 12.99 4.17 4.78
C ASN A 99 12.60 2.71 4.49
N ARG A 100 13.05 1.75 5.30
CA ARG A 100 12.74 0.33 5.03
C ARG A 100 11.22 0.06 4.91
N GLU A 101 10.41 0.93 5.50
CA GLU A 101 8.95 0.95 5.49
C GLU A 101 8.35 1.32 4.12
N ASP A 102 9.12 1.94 3.22
CA ASP A 102 8.68 2.34 1.88
C ASP A 102 8.80 1.19 0.85
N ARG A 103 9.36 0.05 1.27
CA ARG A 103 9.59 -1.14 0.43
C ARG A 103 8.50 -2.21 0.61
N VAL A 104 7.33 -1.82 1.07
CA VAL A 104 6.22 -2.75 1.21
C VAL A 104 5.66 -3.04 -0.17
N VAL A 105 5.54 -4.33 -0.50
CA VAL A 105 4.87 -4.80 -1.71
C VAL A 105 3.69 -5.64 -1.26
N GLY A 106 2.53 -5.41 -1.87
CA GLY A 106 1.37 -6.25 -1.58
C GLY A 106 1.65 -7.66 -2.08
N MET A 107 1.58 -8.67 -1.22
CA MET A 107 1.96 -10.04 -1.58
C MET A 107 0.91 -11.05 -1.17
N VAL A 108 0.71 -12.05 -2.03
CA VAL A 108 0.01 -13.27 -1.63
C VAL A 108 1.04 -14.25 -1.08
N ALA A 109 1.12 -14.34 0.24
CA ALA A 109 1.82 -15.42 0.91
C ALA A 109 1.10 -16.74 0.63
N GLY A 110 1.88 -17.84 0.55
CA GLY A 110 1.39 -19.17 0.21
C GLY A 110 0.08 -19.58 0.89
N GLY A 111 -0.65 -20.49 0.27
CA GLY A 111 -1.97 -20.95 0.72
C GLY A 111 -2.45 -22.09 -0.17
N VAL A 112 -3.77 -22.32 -0.22
CA VAL A 112 -4.35 -23.36 -1.10
C VAL A 112 -4.40 -22.94 -2.58
N LEU A 113 -3.62 -21.93 -3.00
CA LEU A 113 -3.62 -21.42 -4.37
C LEU A 113 -3.32 -22.52 -5.41
N GLY A 114 -2.30 -23.35 -5.14
CA GLY A 114 -1.98 -24.50 -5.99
C GLY A 114 -3.10 -25.55 -6.01
N ALA A 115 -3.88 -25.68 -4.93
CA ALA A 115 -5.05 -26.57 -4.91
C ALA A 115 -6.25 -25.98 -5.67
N VAL A 116 -6.37 -24.65 -5.75
CA VAL A 116 -7.44 -23.96 -6.49
C VAL A 116 -7.18 -23.95 -7.99
N LEU A 117 -5.93 -23.72 -8.41
CA LEU A 117 -5.55 -23.62 -9.82
C LEU A 117 -5.01 -24.93 -10.40
N GLY A 118 -4.63 -25.88 -9.56
CA GLY A 118 -3.90 -27.08 -9.95
C GLY A 118 -2.39 -26.92 -9.79
N HIS A 119 -1.73 -28.04 -9.50
CA HIS A 119 -0.30 -28.10 -9.16
C HIS A 119 0.60 -27.50 -10.23
N ALA A 120 0.38 -27.83 -11.52
CA ALA A 120 1.22 -27.32 -12.60
C ALA A 120 1.22 -25.79 -12.74
N ILE A 121 0.07 -25.15 -12.50
CA ILE A 121 -0.03 -23.69 -12.53
C ILE A 121 0.58 -23.10 -11.26
N GLY A 122 0.26 -23.66 -10.10
CA GLY A 122 0.81 -23.21 -8.82
C GLY A 122 2.34 -23.24 -8.77
N ASP A 123 2.96 -24.28 -9.33
CA ASP A 123 4.41 -24.45 -9.37
C ASP A 123 5.11 -23.46 -10.32
N SER A 124 4.42 -23.01 -11.37
CA SER A 124 4.94 -22.01 -12.30
C SER A 124 4.87 -20.57 -11.76
N MET A 125 4.12 -20.32 -10.68
CA MET A 125 3.96 -18.99 -10.12
C MET A 125 5.14 -18.59 -9.25
N ASP A 126 5.72 -17.42 -9.52
CA ASP A 126 6.79 -16.83 -8.73
C ASP A 126 6.31 -15.70 -7.80
N ASP A 127 7.24 -15.13 -7.04
CA ASP A 127 6.91 -14.04 -6.10
C ASP A 127 6.41 -12.77 -6.80
N ARG A 128 6.74 -12.57 -8.09
CA ARG A 128 6.26 -11.42 -8.87
C ARG A 128 4.79 -11.61 -9.22
N ASP A 129 4.36 -12.83 -9.56
CA ASP A 129 2.95 -13.15 -9.78
C ASP A 129 2.14 -12.97 -8.49
N ARG A 130 2.68 -13.48 -7.37
CA ARG A 130 2.06 -13.32 -6.03
C ARG A 130 1.96 -11.86 -5.63
N ALA A 131 2.97 -11.06 -5.96
CA ALA A 131 2.96 -9.64 -5.71
C ALA A 131 1.94 -8.90 -6.59
N CYS A 132 1.83 -9.24 -7.87
CA CYS A 132 0.79 -8.70 -8.74
C CYS A 132 -0.62 -8.95 -8.17
N MET A 133 -0.89 -10.16 -7.68
CA MET A 133 -2.18 -10.48 -7.05
C MET A 133 -2.40 -9.71 -5.74
N GLY A 134 -1.40 -9.68 -4.86
CA GLY A 134 -1.49 -8.98 -3.58
C GLY A 134 -1.72 -7.48 -3.78
N HIS A 135 -0.98 -6.87 -4.69
CA HIS A 135 -1.14 -5.47 -5.02
C HIS A 135 -2.46 -5.17 -5.74
N ALA A 136 -2.97 -6.08 -6.56
CA ALA A 136 -4.32 -5.97 -7.13
C ALA A 136 -5.42 -6.02 -6.07
N LEU A 137 -5.27 -6.81 -5.00
CA LEU A 137 -6.23 -6.81 -3.88
C LEU A 137 -6.23 -5.49 -3.13
N GLU A 138 -5.08 -4.84 -3.05
CA GLU A 138 -4.88 -3.58 -2.32
C GLU A 138 -5.31 -2.36 -3.11
N LEU A 139 -4.92 -2.26 -4.38
CA LEU A 139 -5.09 -1.05 -5.20
C LEU A 139 -6.07 -1.25 -6.35
N GLY A 140 -6.37 -2.50 -6.71
CA GLY A 140 -7.21 -2.81 -7.85
C GLY A 140 -8.68 -2.45 -7.62
N ARG A 141 -9.32 -1.98 -8.69
CA ARG A 141 -10.74 -1.65 -8.71
C ARG A 141 -11.58 -2.94 -8.78
N PRO A 142 -12.62 -3.08 -7.94
CA PRO A 142 -13.62 -4.14 -8.08
C PRO A 142 -14.12 -4.33 -9.51
N GLY A 143 -14.10 -5.55 -10.02
CA GLY A 143 -14.56 -5.93 -11.36
C GLY A 143 -13.61 -5.59 -12.52
N VAL A 144 -12.50 -4.88 -12.27
CA VAL A 144 -11.52 -4.54 -13.29
C VAL A 144 -10.36 -5.54 -13.25
N PRO A 145 -10.10 -6.28 -14.35
CA PRO A 145 -9.01 -7.24 -14.38
C PRO A 145 -7.64 -6.53 -14.37
N VAL A 146 -6.74 -7.01 -13.54
CA VAL A 146 -5.31 -6.71 -13.57
C VAL A 146 -4.61 -7.81 -14.35
N GLN A 147 -3.84 -7.41 -15.36
CA GLN A 147 -3.24 -8.35 -16.31
C GLN A 147 -1.70 -8.32 -16.29
N TRP A 148 -1.09 -9.49 -16.45
CA TRP A 148 0.35 -9.63 -16.68
C TRP A 148 0.67 -10.88 -17.49
N ARG A 149 1.93 -10.99 -17.93
CA ARG A 149 2.45 -12.15 -18.65
C ARG A 149 3.59 -12.80 -17.87
N HIS A 150 3.61 -14.12 -17.85
CA HIS A 150 4.69 -14.91 -17.28
C HIS A 150 4.79 -16.24 -18.02
N ASP A 151 5.99 -16.62 -18.44
CA ASP A 151 6.27 -17.95 -19.02
C ASP A 151 5.31 -18.32 -20.16
N GLY A 152 5.09 -17.38 -21.08
CA GLY A 152 4.18 -17.53 -22.22
C GLY A 152 2.69 -17.44 -21.89
N ARG A 153 2.30 -17.45 -20.61
CA ARG A 153 0.91 -17.40 -20.15
C ARG A 153 0.42 -15.97 -19.88
N ASN A 154 -0.87 -15.75 -20.08
CA ASN A 154 -1.55 -14.48 -19.80
C ASN A 154 -2.46 -14.61 -18.57
N TYR A 155 -2.12 -13.90 -17.50
CA TYR A 155 -2.84 -13.91 -16.25
C TYR A 155 -3.81 -12.73 -16.18
N HIS A 156 -5.01 -12.98 -15.70
CA HIS A 156 -6.06 -11.99 -15.48
C HIS A 156 -6.60 -12.19 -14.07
N PHE A 157 -6.23 -11.31 -13.16
CA PHE A 157 -6.69 -11.33 -11.78
C PHE A 157 -7.70 -10.21 -11.56
N THR A 158 -8.93 -10.55 -11.18
CA THR A 158 -10.02 -9.58 -11.02
C THR A 158 -10.46 -9.51 -9.57
N PRO A 159 -10.12 -8.46 -8.83
CA PRO A 159 -10.68 -8.20 -7.51
C PRO A 159 -12.20 -8.07 -7.62
N ARG A 160 -12.98 -8.68 -6.73
CA ARG A 160 -14.45 -8.62 -6.78
C ARG A 160 -15.00 -7.75 -5.66
N GLY A 161 -14.84 -8.14 -4.41
CA GLY A 161 -15.40 -7.40 -3.29
C GLY A 161 -14.97 -7.99 -1.95
N ASP A 162 -15.25 -7.27 -0.88
CA ASP A 162 -14.93 -7.71 0.47
C ASP A 162 -15.84 -8.88 0.90
N ALA A 163 -15.31 -9.71 1.79
CA ALA A 163 -15.93 -10.85 2.43
C ALA A 163 -15.78 -10.73 3.96
N SER A 164 -16.33 -11.69 4.70
CA SER A 164 -16.24 -11.68 6.17
C SER A 164 -14.79 -11.78 6.65
N GLY A 165 -14.52 -11.22 7.84
CA GLY A 165 -13.18 -11.29 8.46
C GLY A 165 -12.09 -10.50 7.73
N GLY A 166 -12.44 -9.50 6.93
CA GLY A 166 -11.48 -8.70 6.15
C GLY A 166 -10.94 -9.41 4.90
N CYS A 167 -11.46 -10.61 4.59
CA CYS A 167 -11.12 -11.31 3.35
C CYS A 167 -11.74 -10.60 2.13
N ARG A 168 -11.30 -10.99 0.94
CA ARG A 168 -11.74 -10.45 -0.35
C ARG A 168 -11.91 -11.56 -1.36
N ASN A 169 -13.02 -11.53 -2.08
CA ASN A 169 -13.24 -12.38 -3.23
C ASN A 169 -12.50 -11.82 -4.45
N ALA A 170 -11.88 -12.70 -5.22
CA ALA A 170 -11.30 -12.39 -6.51
C ALA A 170 -11.46 -13.58 -7.46
N THR A 171 -11.24 -13.33 -8.75
CA THR A 171 -11.15 -14.40 -9.74
C THR A 171 -9.78 -14.37 -10.42
N LEU A 172 -9.27 -15.55 -10.75
CA LEU A 172 -8.06 -15.70 -11.54
C LEU A 172 -8.35 -16.51 -12.79
N MET A 173 -7.98 -15.94 -13.94
CA MET A 173 -8.09 -16.57 -15.25
C MET A 173 -6.72 -16.60 -15.91
N ILE A 174 -6.38 -17.72 -16.55
CA ILE A 174 -5.11 -17.94 -17.23
C ILE A 174 -5.40 -18.39 -18.66
N ASP A 175 -4.77 -17.73 -19.64
CA ASP A 175 -4.92 -18.01 -21.07
C ASP A 175 -6.37 -18.04 -21.57
N GLY A 176 -7.23 -17.18 -20.99
CA GLY A 176 -8.65 -17.10 -21.35
C GLY A 176 -9.49 -18.32 -20.94
N ARG A 177 -8.95 -19.23 -20.12
CA ARG A 177 -9.69 -20.38 -19.58
C ARG A 177 -10.76 -19.94 -18.57
N LYS A 178 -11.61 -20.88 -18.12
CA LYS A 178 -12.63 -20.60 -17.10
C LYS A 178 -11.99 -19.93 -15.86
N PRO A 179 -12.53 -18.79 -15.38
CA PRO A 179 -12.03 -18.17 -14.16
C PRO A 179 -12.20 -19.07 -12.94
N HIS A 180 -11.20 -19.08 -12.07
CA HIS A 180 -11.22 -19.73 -10.77
C HIS A 180 -11.53 -18.69 -9.70
N ASP A 181 -12.53 -18.96 -8.85
CA ASP A 181 -12.81 -18.13 -7.68
C ASP A 181 -11.76 -18.37 -6.59
N VAL A 182 -11.28 -17.30 -5.98
CA VAL A 182 -10.34 -17.33 -4.86
C VAL A 182 -10.82 -16.41 -3.75
N LEU A 183 -10.69 -16.88 -2.51
CA LEU A 183 -10.88 -16.06 -1.31
C LEU A 183 -9.52 -15.68 -0.75
N ALA A 184 -9.21 -14.40 -0.73
CA ALA A 184 -7.97 -13.86 -0.20
C ALA A 184 -8.21 -13.28 1.19
N CYS A 185 -7.56 -13.81 2.22
CA CYS A 185 -7.68 -13.31 3.59
C CYS A 185 -6.41 -12.61 4.03
N PRO A 186 -6.50 -11.52 4.80
CA PRO A 186 -5.32 -10.82 5.28
C PRO A 186 -4.51 -11.74 6.21
N SER A 187 -3.20 -11.82 5.99
CA SER A 187 -2.25 -12.54 6.85
C SER A 187 -1.28 -11.60 7.57
N GLY A 188 -1.21 -10.34 7.13
CA GLY A 188 -0.33 -9.30 7.68
C GLY A 188 -0.62 -7.96 7.01
N ARG A 189 0.27 -6.97 7.22
CA ARG A 189 0.14 -5.66 6.57
C ARG A 189 0.44 -5.79 5.08
N GLY A 190 -0.58 -5.72 4.24
CA GLY A 190 -0.45 -5.85 2.78
C GLY A 190 -0.19 -7.28 2.31
N GLU A 191 -0.24 -8.25 3.22
CA GLU A 191 -0.04 -9.66 2.94
C GLU A 191 -1.36 -10.41 2.97
N TRP A 192 -1.51 -11.33 2.02
CA TRP A 192 -2.74 -12.08 1.76
C TRP A 192 -2.43 -13.56 1.72
N THR A 193 -3.34 -14.39 2.21
CA THR A 193 -3.32 -15.84 2.04
C THR A 193 -4.59 -16.29 1.34
N PHE A 194 -4.44 -17.10 0.31
CA PHE A 194 -5.59 -17.68 -0.38
C PHE A 194 -6.15 -18.90 0.34
N ARG A 195 -7.48 -18.92 0.43
CA ARG A 195 -8.31 -19.96 1.04
C ARG A 195 -9.32 -20.49 0.03
N ARG A 196 -9.88 -21.67 0.31
CA ARG A 196 -11.02 -22.19 -0.44
C ARG A 196 -12.23 -21.31 -0.11
N SER A 197 -12.89 -20.77 -1.13
CA SER A 197 -14.12 -19.98 -0.94
C SER A 197 -15.30 -20.88 -0.58
#